data_AF-T0LIA7-F1
#
_entry.id   AF-T0LIA7-F1
#
_cell.length_a   1.000
_cell.length_b   1.000
_cell.length_c   1.000
_cell.angle_alpha   90.00
_cell.angle_beta   90.00
_cell.angle_gamma   90.00
#
_symmetry.space_group_name_H-M   'P 1'
#
loop_
_entity.id
_entity.type
_entity.pdbx_description
1 polymer ?
#
loop_
_entity_poly.entity_id
_entity_poly.type
_entity_poly.pdbx_seq_one_letter_code
_entity_poly.pdbx_strand_id
1 'polypeptide(L)'
;MDEDAITFGFLITAVAVFVTGIVWQGLFSTLFAMLMSGNMFYETMGIAGFILALIGALVLLYCALLLFIYIIILAVIFGIPAYLIYLVLGPEYSIILAVVIGIIALVYLIETRTVEVQHYTITLNPHRRYIIKR
;
A
#
# COMPACT_ATOMS: atom_id res chain seq x y z
N MET A 1 -0.50 13.78 -25.28
CA MET A 1 0.20 13.72 -23.98
C MET A 1 -0.87 13.35 -22.98
N ASP A 2 -0.78 12.18 -22.37
CA ASP A 2 -1.89 11.61 -21.61
C ASP A 2 -2.09 12.39 -20.32
N GLU A 3 -3.27 12.98 -20.15
CA GLU A 3 -3.64 13.85 -19.03
C GLU A 3 -3.45 13.15 -17.67
N ASP A 4 -3.65 11.82 -17.65
CA ASP A 4 -3.41 10.95 -16.51
C ASP A 4 -1.94 10.90 -16.09
N ALA A 5 -1.01 10.91 -17.05
CA ALA A 5 0.42 10.89 -16.73
C ALA A 5 0.89 12.21 -16.09
N ILE A 6 0.30 13.33 -16.52
CA ILE A 6 0.62 14.66 -15.99
C ILE A 6 0.09 14.80 -14.56
N THR A 7 -1.17 14.43 -14.34
CA THR A 7 -1.82 14.49 -13.03
C THR A 7 -1.14 13.56 -12.03
N PHE A 8 -0.80 12.34 -12.43
CA PHE A 8 -0.06 11.41 -11.58
C PHE A 8 1.36 11.92 -11.26
N GLY A 9 2.08 12.45 -12.26
CA GLY A 9 3.39 13.06 -12.07
C GLY A 9 3.34 14.26 -11.11
N PHE A 10 2.32 15.10 -11.22
CA PHE A 10 2.09 16.23 -10.33
C PHE A 10 1.86 15.78 -8.88
N LEU A 11 1.00 14.78 -8.66
CA LEU A 11 0.70 14.25 -7.33
C LEU A 11 1.94 13.64 -6.66
N ILE A 12 2.74 12.86 -7.40
CA ILE A 12 4.00 12.31 -6.88
C ILE A 12 4.95 13.44 -6.49
N THR A 13 5.07 14.46 -7.34
CA THR A 13 5.96 15.59 -7.09
C THR A 13 5.52 16.37 -5.85
N ALA A 14 4.21 16.61 -5.69
CA ALA A 14 3.65 17.27 -4.51
C ALA A 14 3.97 16.51 -3.22
N VAL A 15 3.76 15.19 -3.21
CA VAL A 15 4.11 14.33 -2.07
C VAL A 15 5.62 14.35 -1.81
N ALA A 16 6.44 14.25 -2.85
CA ALA A 16 7.90 14.28 -2.73
C ALA A 16 8.40 15.60 -2.13
N VAL A 17 7.87 16.74 -2.57
CA VAL A 17 8.21 18.07 -2.02
C VAL A 17 7.85 18.15 -0.53
N PHE A 18 6.66 17.68 -0.15
CA PHE A 18 6.26 17.68 1.26
C PHE A 18 7.13 16.77 2.13
N VAL A 19 7.40 15.54 1.68
CA VAL A 19 8.29 14.61 2.39
C VAL A 19 9.70 15.18 2.49
N THR A 20 10.20 15.80 1.42
CA THR A 20 11.50 16.47 1.43
C THR A 20 11.51 17.62 2.44
N GLY A 21 10.42 18.37 2.59
CA GLY A 21 10.30 19.41 3.62
C GLY A 21 10.31 18.88 5.05
N ILE A 22 9.85 17.65 5.29
CA ILE A 22 9.96 16.99 6.59
C ILE A 22 11.40 16.55 6.86
N VAL A 23 12.06 15.98 5.86
CA VAL A 23 13.42 15.44 5.99
C VAL A 23 14.47 16.57 6.04
N TRP A 24 14.29 17.61 5.23
CA TRP A 24 15.16 18.76 5.16
C TRP A 24 14.58 19.95 5.92
N GLN A 25 15.02 20.11 7.17
CA GLN A 25 14.58 21.15 8.10
C GLN A 25 14.69 22.59 7.57
N GLY A 26 15.59 22.86 6.61
CA GLY A 26 15.80 24.18 6.02
C GLY A 26 14.92 24.50 4.81
N LEU A 27 14.23 23.52 4.22
CA LEU A 27 13.50 23.70 2.95
C LEU A 27 12.37 24.74 3.05
N PHE A 28 11.58 24.71 4.12
CA PHE A 28 10.52 25.70 4.30
C PHE A 28 11.07 27.10 4.59
N SER A 29 12.19 27.20 5.30
CA SER A 29 12.88 28.47 5.53
C SER A 29 13.42 29.05 4.24
N THR A 30 14.00 28.24 3.34
CA THR A 30 14.49 28.70 2.05
C THR A 30 13.36 29.09 1.10
N LEU A 31 12.27 28.32 1.06
CA LEU A 31 11.07 28.69 0.30
C LEU A 31 10.47 30.02 0.80
N PHE A 32 10.46 30.24 2.11
CA PHE A 32 10.00 31.49 2.70
C PHE A 32 10.93 32.67 2.35
N ALA A 33 12.25 32.46 2.39
CA ALA A 33 13.23 33.47 1.99
C ALA A 33 13.10 33.83 0.49
N MET A 34 12.82 32.84 -0.37
CA MET A 34 12.54 33.07 -1.79
C MET A 34 11.29 33.93 -2.00
N LEU A 35 10.25 33.72 -1.19
CA LEU A 35 9.01 34.48 -1.20
C LEU A 35 9.19 35.94 -0.76
N MET A 36 10.19 36.22 0.06
CA MET A 36 10.51 37.57 0.57
C MET A 36 11.65 38.24 -0.20
N SER A 37 12.12 37.64 -1.30
CA SER A 37 13.33 38.07 -2.00
C SER A 37 13.16 39.36 -2.82
N GLY A 38 11.93 39.79 -3.10
CA GLY A 38 11.63 40.93 -3.98
C GLY A 38 11.88 40.67 -5.46
N ASN A 39 12.25 39.44 -5.83
CA ASN A 39 12.44 39.01 -7.21
C ASN A 39 11.29 38.10 -7.62
N MET A 40 10.52 38.55 -8.62
CA MET A 40 9.37 37.84 -9.19
C MET A 40 9.66 36.36 -9.52
N PHE A 41 10.86 36.03 -10.00
CA PHE A 41 11.22 34.66 -10.32
C PHE A 41 11.30 33.77 -9.07
N TYR A 42 12.01 34.22 -8.04
CA TYR A 42 12.15 33.49 -6.79
C TYR A 42 10.84 33.46 -6.00
N GLU A 43 10.06 34.53 -6.03
CA GLU A 43 8.72 34.57 -5.42
C GLU A 43 7.80 33.51 -6.02
N THR A 44 7.79 33.38 -7.35
CA THR A 44 6.98 32.37 -8.05
C THR A 44 7.40 30.96 -7.67
N MET A 45 8.71 30.69 -7.57
CA MET A 45 9.22 29.39 -7.10
C MET A 45 8.84 29.09 -5.64
N GLY A 46 8.92 30.10 -4.76
CA GLY A 46 8.51 29.99 -3.36
C GLY A 46 7.03 29.64 -3.23
N ILE A 47 6.15 30.39 -3.91
CA ILE A 47 4.70 30.15 -3.91
C ILE A 47 4.38 28.75 -4.44
N ALA A 48 4.95 28.37 -5.58
CA ALA A 48 4.74 27.04 -6.17
C ALA A 48 5.19 25.92 -5.22
N GLY A 49 6.34 26.09 -4.55
CA GLY A 49 6.84 25.14 -3.56
C GLY A 49 5.90 24.97 -2.36
N PHE A 50 5.36 26.07 -1.82
CA PHE A 50 4.38 26.01 -0.73
C PHE A 50 3.06 25.34 -1.17
N ILE A 51 2.57 25.65 -2.37
CA ILE A 51 1.35 25.03 -2.91
C ILE A 51 1.56 23.53 -3.09
N LEU A 52 2.68 23.12 -3.68
CA LEU A 52 3.03 21.70 -3.85
C LEU A 52 3.13 20.98 -2.50
N ALA A 53 3.78 21.58 -1.51
CA ALA A 53 3.89 21.01 -0.17
C ALA A 53 2.51 20.87 0.50
N LEU A 54 1.63 21.88 0.37
CA LEU A 54 0.27 21.84 0.91
C LEU A 54 -0.55 20.71 0.28
N ILE A 55 -0.51 20.58 -1.05
CA ILE A 55 -1.19 19.49 -1.77
C ILE A 55 -0.63 18.14 -1.34
N GLY A 56 0.70 18.01 -1.24
CA GLY A 56 1.35 16.78 -0.75
C GLY A 56 0.89 16.40 0.66
N ALA A 57 0.77 17.37 1.56
CA ALA A 57 0.25 17.16 2.91
C ALA A 57 -1.19 16.64 2.91
N LEU A 58 -2.07 17.23 2.08
CA LEU A 58 -3.47 16.82 1.96
C LEU A 58 -3.60 15.40 1.40
N VAL A 59 -2.79 15.04 0.40
CA VAL A 59 -2.75 13.69 -0.16
C VAL A 59 -2.33 12.67 0.90
N LEU A 60 -1.27 12.95 1.65
CA LEU A 60 -0.83 12.05 2.72
C LEU A 60 -1.85 11.94 3.85
N LEU A 61 -2.50 13.03 4.23
CA LEU A 61 -3.58 13.02 5.23
C LEU A 61 -4.74 12.15 4.75
N TYR A 62 -5.15 12.28 3.50
CA TYR A 62 -6.20 11.46 2.90
C TYR A 62 -5.82 9.97 2.91
N CYS A 63 -4.60 9.62 2.47
CA CYS A 63 -4.10 8.25 2.51
C CYS A 63 -4.04 7.71 3.95
N ALA A 64 -3.62 8.52 4.92
CA ALA A 64 -3.56 8.12 6.33
C ALA A 64 -4.96 7.84 6.90
N LEU A 65 -5.97 8.66 6.56
CA LEU A 65 -7.36 8.42 6.96
C LEU A 65 -7.93 7.14 6.34
N LEU A 66 -7.68 6.88 5.06
CA LEU A 66 -8.09 5.64 4.41
C LEU A 66 -7.44 4.42 5.07
N LEU A 67 -6.13 4.47 5.34
CA LEU A 67 -5.41 3.42 6.04
C LEU A 67 -5.97 3.20 7.46
N PHE A 68 -6.30 4.27 8.17
CA PHE A 68 -6.89 4.19 9.50
C PHE A 68 -8.24 3.47 9.48
N ILE A 69 -9.13 3.81 8.53
CA ILE A 69 -10.40 3.11 8.34
C ILE A 69 -10.17 1.63 8.05
N TYR A 70 -9.21 1.31 7.17
CA TYR A 70 -8.88 -0.06 6.83
C TYR A 70 -8.38 -0.86 8.04
N ILE A 71 -7.53 -0.25 8.88
CA ILE A 71 -7.06 -0.84 10.14
C ILE A 71 -8.24 -1.12 11.08
N ILE A 72 -9.20 -0.19 11.21
CA ILE A 72 -10.40 -0.41 12.04
C ILE A 72 -11.19 -1.61 11.52
N ILE A 73 -11.43 -1.69 10.22
CA ILE A 73 -12.18 -2.79 9.60
C ILE A 73 -11.47 -4.13 9.88
N LEU A 74 -10.16 -4.19 9.67
CA LEU A 74 -9.37 -5.38 9.97
C LEU A 74 -9.39 -5.74 11.47
N ALA A 75 -9.29 -4.75 12.35
CA ALA A 75 -9.35 -4.97 13.79
C ALA A 75 -10.73 -5.52 14.23
N VAL A 76 -11.81 -5.09 13.59
CA VAL A 76 -13.16 -5.62 13.88
C VAL A 76 -13.32 -7.04 13.35
N ILE A 77 -12.90 -7.31 12.10
CA ILE A 77 -13.09 -8.62 11.46
C ILE A 77 -12.17 -9.69 12.05
N PHE A 78 -10.90 -9.36 12.30
CA PHE A 78 -9.91 -10.34 12.75
C PHE A 78 -9.52 -10.14 14.22
N GLY A 79 -9.36 -8.89 14.65
CA GLY A 79 -8.90 -8.57 16.00
C GLY A 79 -9.89 -8.98 17.08
N ILE A 80 -11.19 -8.65 16.93
CA ILE A 80 -12.21 -9.02 17.92
C ILE A 80 -12.35 -10.55 18.05
N PRO A 81 -12.49 -11.34 16.96
CA PRO A 81 -12.53 -12.79 17.08
C PRO A 81 -11.24 -13.38 17.66
N ALA A 82 -10.07 -12.87 17.27
CA ALA A 82 -8.80 -13.32 17.84
C ALA A 82 -8.72 -13.04 19.36
N TYR A 83 -9.20 -11.87 19.80
CA TYR A 83 -9.25 -11.52 21.21
C TYR A 83 -10.24 -12.39 22.01
N LEU A 84 -11.39 -12.74 21.43
CA LEU A 84 -12.33 -13.68 22.06
C LEU A 84 -11.73 -15.07 22.21
N ILE A 85 -11.04 -15.58 21.17
CA ILE A 85 -10.31 -16.84 21.23
C ILE A 85 -9.23 -16.78 22.32
N TYR A 86 -8.49 -15.67 22.42
CA TYR A 86 -7.51 -15.45 23.47
C TYR A 86 -8.11 -15.53 24.87
N LEU A 87 -9.25 -14.87 25.11
CA LEU A 87 -9.93 -14.92 26.41
C LEU A 87 -10.43 -16.32 26.78
N VAL A 88 -10.88 -17.11 25.80
CA VAL A 88 -11.39 -18.46 26.03
C VAL A 88 -10.26 -19.47 26.28
N LEU A 89 -9.17 -19.40 25.50
CA LEU A 89 -8.06 -20.34 25.60
C LEU A 89 -7.00 -19.95 26.65
N GLY A 90 -6.94 -18.68 27.05
CA GLY A 90 -5.84 -18.17 27.86
C GLY A 90 -4.54 -17.95 27.07
N PRO A 91 -3.54 -17.26 27.66
CA PRO A 91 -2.36 -16.80 26.95
C PRO A 91 -1.48 -17.93 26.42
N GLU A 92 -1.34 -19.02 27.18
CA GLU A 92 -0.45 -20.12 26.81
C GLU A 92 -0.95 -20.86 25.56
N TYR A 93 -2.23 -21.24 25.55
CA TYR A 93 -2.81 -22.01 24.44
C TYR A 93 -3.09 -21.15 23.21
N SER A 94 -3.35 -19.85 23.36
CA SER A 94 -3.51 -18.92 22.23
C SER A 94 -2.20 -18.69 21.47
N ILE A 95 -1.05 -18.62 22.17
CA ILE A 95 0.27 -18.56 21.52
C ILE A 95 0.54 -19.85 20.75
N ILE A 96 0.28 -21.01 21.34
CA ILE A 96 0.44 -22.31 20.67
C ILE A 96 -0.44 -22.38 19.41
N LEU A 97 -1.70 -21.95 19.51
CA LEU A 97 -2.62 -21.91 18.38
C LEU A 97 -2.11 -21.00 17.26
N ALA A 98 -1.60 -19.81 17.60
CA ALA A 98 -1.03 -18.87 16.63
C ALA A 98 0.20 -19.48 15.91
N VAL A 99 1.06 -20.18 16.63
CA VAL A 99 2.22 -20.89 16.05
C VAL A 99 1.76 -21.99 15.09
N VAL A 100 0.77 -22.80 15.47
CA VAL A 100 0.24 -23.88 14.61
C VAL A 100 -0.37 -23.31 13.32
N ILE A 101 -1.21 -22.27 13.42
CA ILE A 101 -1.80 -21.60 12.25
C ILE A 101 -0.68 -21.02 11.36
N GLY A 102 0.34 -20.41 11.96
CA GLY A 102 1.50 -19.88 11.24
C GLY A 102 2.24 -20.96 10.45
N ILE A 103 2.48 -22.12 11.05
CA ILE A 103 3.13 -23.27 10.38
C ILE A 103 2.26 -23.76 9.21
N ILE A 104 0.94 -23.91 9.40
CA ILE A 104 0.02 -24.34 8.34
C ILE A 104 0.04 -23.34 7.16
N ALA A 105 -0.03 -22.05 7.44
CA ALA A 105 0.03 -21.01 6.41
C ALA A 105 1.35 -21.04 5.65
N LEU A 106 2.47 -21.26 6.34
CA LEU A 106 3.81 -21.35 5.75
C LEU A 106 3.93 -22.60 4.85
N VAL A 107 3.45 -23.75 5.31
CA VAL A 107 3.37 -24.98 4.50
C VAL A 107 2.52 -24.76 3.26
N TYR A 108 1.33 -24.16 3.41
CA TYR A 108 0.46 -23.84 2.27
C TYR A 108 1.12 -22.90 1.26
N LEU A 109 1.87 -21.91 1.73
CA LEU A 109 2.58 -20.95 0.87
C LEU A 109 3.76 -21.61 0.13
N ILE A 110 4.45 -22.57 0.76
CA ILE A 110 5.47 -23.39 0.10
C ILE A 110 4.82 -24.28 -0.96
N GLU A 111 3.73 -24.97 -0.59
CA GLU A 111 3.03 -25.91 -1.47
C GLU A 111 2.49 -25.19 -2.72
N THR A 112 1.87 -24.03 -2.55
CA THR A 112 1.39 -23.20 -3.67
C THR A 112 2.51 -22.63 -4.55
N ARG A 113 3.74 -22.48 -4.05
CA ARG A 113 4.91 -22.17 -4.90
C ARG A 113 5.46 -23.39 -5.64
N THR A 114 5.26 -24.60 -5.12
CA THR A 114 5.77 -25.84 -5.75
C THR A 114 4.83 -26.45 -6.80
N VAL A 115 3.55 -26.06 -6.82
CA VAL A 115 2.61 -26.50 -7.85
C VAL A 115 2.72 -25.58 -9.06
N GLU A 116 3.65 -25.91 -9.96
CA GLU A 116 3.63 -25.41 -11.32
C GLU A 116 2.32 -25.88 -11.97
N VAL A 117 1.40 -24.96 -12.25
CA VAL A 117 0.13 -25.27 -12.92
C VAL A 117 0.46 -25.64 -14.37
N GLN A 118 0.81 -26.91 -14.60
CA GLN A 118 0.97 -27.46 -15.93
C GLN A 118 -0.38 -27.37 -16.65
N HIS A 119 -0.55 -26.32 -17.46
CA HIS A 119 -1.65 -26.20 -18.39
C HIS A 119 -1.44 -27.22 -19.50
N TYR A 120 -1.82 -28.47 -19.27
CA TYR A 120 -2.02 -29.42 -20.36
C TYR A 120 -3.18 -28.90 -21.20
N THR A 121 -2.86 -28.14 -22.24
CA THR A 121 -3.79 -27.83 -23.31
C THR A 121 -4.07 -29.12 -24.05
N ILE A 122 -5.08 -29.86 -23.60
CA ILE A 122 -5.62 -30.98 -24.37
C ILE A 122 -6.30 -30.36 -25.58
N THR A 123 -5.56 -30.21 -26.68
CA THR A 123 -6.13 -29.93 -27.99
C THR A 123 -6.99 -31.14 -28.38
N LEU A 124 -8.28 -31.06 -28.06
CA LEU A 124 -9.29 -32.00 -28.54
C LEU A 124 -9.37 -31.85 -30.06
N ASN A 125 -8.58 -32.65 -30.77
CA ASN A 125 -8.74 -32.83 -32.19
C ASN A 125 -10.10 -33.54 -32.39
N PRO A 126 -11.10 -32.93 -33.06
CA PRO A 126 -12.49 -33.38 -33.07
C PRO A 126 -12.73 -34.73 -33.77
N HIS A 127 -11.67 -35.42 -34.21
CA HIS A 127 -11.76 -36.65 -35.00
C HIS A 127 -11.37 -37.95 -34.26
N ARG A 128 -10.90 -37.89 -33.00
CA ARG A 128 -10.62 -39.10 -32.22
C ARG A 128 -11.35 -39.12 -30.88
N ARG A 129 -12.28 -40.07 -30.73
CA ARG A 129 -12.88 -40.44 -29.44
C ARG A 129 -11.81 -41.07 -28.55
N TYR A 130 -11.48 -40.43 -27.44
CA TYR A 130 -10.81 -41.08 -26.33
C TYR A 130 -11.82 -41.38 -25.23
N ILE A 131 -11.90 -42.65 -24.85
CA ILE A 131 -12.73 -43.14 -23.74
C ILE A 131 -11.90 -42.98 -22.47
N ILE A 132 -12.32 -42.08 -21.58
CA ILE A 132 -11.74 -41.96 -20.24
C ILE A 132 -12.34 -43.11 -19.41
N LYS A 133 -11.51 -44.08 -19.01
CA LYS A 133 -11.88 -45.06 -17.99
C LYS A 133 -11.66 -44.42 -16.62
N ARG A 134 -12.70 -44.52 -15.79
CA ARG A 134 -12.76 -44.07 -14.40
C ARG A 134 -11.79 -44.84 -13.51
#